data_AF-A0A965CV62-F1
#
_entry.id   AF-A0A965CV62-F1
#
_cell.length_a   1.000
_cell.length_b   1.000
_cell.length_c   1.000
_cell.angle_alpha   90.00
_cell.angle_beta   90.00
_cell.angle_gamma   90.00
#
_symmetry.space_group_name_H-M   'P 1'
#
loop_
_entity.id
_entity.type
_entity.pdbx_description
1 polymer ?
#
loop_
_entity_poly.entity_id
_entity_poly.type
_entity_poly.pdbx_seq_one_letter_code
_entity_poly.pdbx_strand_id
1 'polypeptide(L)'
;MTQRLRGITDAEATGAAREIFESSNKLLGRTANLMRILAHSPHLTKWYLGFVAAVRQPDAGAVSDVRLRNLAVLKTSTVNGCRY
;
A
#
# COMPACT_ATOMS: atom_id res chain seq x y z
N MET A 1 1.13 7.66 19.20
CA MET A 1 1.87 8.37 18.15
C MET A 1 0.88 9.23 17.39
N THR A 2 1.15 10.53 17.23
CA THR A 2 0.26 11.42 16.47
C THR A 2 0.74 11.46 15.02
N GLN A 3 -0.09 10.96 14.10
CA GLN A 3 0.20 11.00 12.67
C GLN A 3 0.22 12.46 12.18
N ARG A 4 1.37 12.91 11.64
CA ARG A 4 1.56 14.32 11.23
C ARG A 4 1.07 14.64 9.82
N LEU A 5 1.04 13.64 8.94
CA LEU A 5 0.54 13.76 7.57
C LEU A 5 -0.79 13.03 7.45
N ARG A 6 -1.87 13.75 7.21
CA ARG A 6 -3.20 13.14 7.00
C ARG A 6 -3.25 12.46 5.64
N GLY A 7 -3.96 11.34 5.57
CA GLY A 7 -4.30 10.73 4.29
C GLY A 7 -5.38 11.54 3.56
N ILE A 8 -5.37 11.50 2.23
CA ILE A 8 -6.47 12.00 1.41
C ILE A 8 -7.69 11.08 1.63
N THR A 9 -8.85 11.67 1.94
CA THR A 9 -10.09 10.91 2.10
C THR A 9 -10.68 10.53 0.73
N ASP A 10 -11.61 9.58 0.69
CA ASP A 10 -12.25 9.18 -0.57
C ASP A 10 -13.06 10.32 -1.22
N ALA A 11 -13.65 11.21 -0.41
CA ALA A 11 -14.39 12.37 -0.89
C ALA A 11 -13.47 13.47 -1.46
N GLU A 12 -12.26 13.62 -0.93
CA GLU A 12 -11.27 14.59 -1.41
C GLU A 12 -10.47 14.06 -2.62
N ALA A 13 -10.48 12.74 -2.85
CA ALA A 13 -9.69 12.11 -3.90
C ALA A 13 -10.22 12.51 -5.29
N THR A 14 -9.38 13.22 -6.04
CA THR A 14 -9.65 13.65 -7.41
C THR A 14 -8.45 13.36 -8.30
N GLY A 15 -8.67 13.33 -9.62
CA GLY A 15 -7.63 13.05 -10.62
C GLY A 15 -6.81 11.79 -10.29
N ALA A 16 -5.49 11.93 -10.37
CA ALA A 16 -4.55 10.81 -10.16
C ALA A 16 -4.63 10.16 -8.77
N ALA A 17 -5.01 10.90 -7.72
CA ALA A 17 -5.18 10.33 -6.39
C ALA A 17 -6.36 9.33 -6.35
N ARG A 18 -7.45 9.66 -7.04
CA ARG A 18 -8.61 8.77 -7.17
C ARG A 18 -8.28 7.52 -7.98
N GLU A 19 -7.55 7.68 -9.09
CA GLU A 19 -7.08 6.55 -9.91
C GLU A 19 -6.20 5.58 -9.10
N ILE A 20 -5.35 6.11 -8.21
CA ILE A 20 -4.54 5.29 -7.29
C ILE A 20 -5.43 4.51 -6.32
N PHE A 21 -6.49 5.11 -5.78
CA PHE A 21 -7.37 4.45 -4.82
C PHE A 21 -8.16 3.33 -5.51
N GLU A 22 -8.72 3.60 -6.69
CA GLU A 22 -9.41 2.61 -7.50
C GLU A 22 -8.47 1.45 -7.89
N SER A 23 -7.24 1.77 -8.29
CA SER A 23 -6.21 0.77 -8.60
C SER A 23 -5.81 -0.03 -7.36
N SER A 24 -5.65 0.61 -6.20
CA SER A 24 -5.34 -0.08 -4.93
C SER A 24 -6.47 -1.00 -4.52
N ASN A 25 -7.73 -0.58 -4.67
CA ASN A 25 -8.88 -1.43 -4.38
C ASN A 25 -8.92 -2.65 -5.32
N LYS A 26 -8.65 -2.46 -6.62
CA LYS A 26 -8.61 -3.56 -7.60
C LYS A 26 -7.45 -4.52 -7.35
N LEU A 27 -6.26 -4.00 -7.07
CA LEU A 27 -5.05 -4.80 -6.93
C LEU A 27 -4.88 -5.41 -5.54
N LEU A 28 -5.36 -4.76 -4.48
CA LEU A 28 -5.08 -5.14 -3.08
C LEU A 28 -6.36 -5.31 -2.23
N GLY A 29 -7.54 -5.17 -2.82
CA GLY A 29 -8.84 -5.28 -2.16
C GLY A 29 -9.24 -4.07 -1.30
N ARG A 30 -8.33 -3.12 -1.07
CA ARG A 30 -8.57 -1.89 -0.31
C ARG A 30 -7.52 -0.81 -0.56
N THR A 31 -7.83 0.41 -0.15
CA THR A 31 -6.88 1.52 -0.06
C THR A 31 -6.39 1.66 1.38
N ALA A 32 -5.16 1.24 1.66
CA ALA A 32 -4.54 1.38 2.98
C ALA A 32 -4.19 2.84 3.32
N ASN A 33 -4.13 3.23 4.59
CA ASN A 33 -3.85 4.64 4.93
C ASN A 33 -2.49 5.12 4.42
N LEU A 34 -1.49 4.24 4.30
CA LEU A 34 -0.22 4.60 3.66
C LEU A 34 -0.42 5.06 2.20
N MET A 35 -1.27 4.38 1.42
CA MET A 35 -1.59 4.81 0.05
C MET A 35 -2.29 6.17 0.04
N ARG A 36 -3.17 6.42 1.02
CA ARG A 36 -3.84 7.72 1.19
C ARG A 36 -2.88 8.86 1.49
N ILE A 37 -1.81 8.59 2.23
CA ILE A 37 -0.75 9.57 2.53
C ILE A 37 0.14 9.75 1.30
N LEU A 38 0.58 8.66 0.66
CA LEU A 38 1.46 8.75 -0.50
C LEU A 38 0.79 9.44 -1.68
N ALA A 39 -0.53 9.34 -1.82
CA ALA A 39 -1.31 9.96 -2.89
C ALA A 39 -1.20 11.50 -2.96
N HIS A 40 -0.64 12.17 -1.94
CA HIS A 40 -0.18 13.57 -2.07
C HIS A 40 0.91 13.74 -3.15
N SER A 41 1.62 12.67 -3.49
CA SER A 41 2.56 12.59 -4.61
C SER A 41 2.19 11.39 -5.52
N PRO A 42 1.19 11.54 -6.40
CA PRO A 42 0.61 10.43 -7.14
C PRO A 42 1.61 9.80 -8.13
N HIS A 43 2.52 10.59 -8.71
CA HIS A 43 3.53 10.10 -9.64
C HIS A 43 4.53 9.14 -9.01
N LEU A 44 4.78 9.23 -7.69
CA LEU A 44 5.59 8.26 -6.96
C LEU A 44 4.74 7.08 -6.47
N THR A 45 3.51 7.36 -6.03
CA THR A 45 2.61 6.35 -5.48
C THR A 45 2.26 5.27 -6.48
N LYS A 46 2.11 5.60 -7.77
CA LYS A 46 1.86 4.58 -8.81
C LYS A 46 2.95 3.50 -8.87
N TRP A 47 4.22 3.88 -8.69
CA TRP A 47 5.34 2.94 -8.69
C TRP A 47 5.35 2.09 -7.42
N TYR A 48 5.10 2.73 -6.28
CA TYR A 48 5.00 2.04 -5.00
C TYR A 48 3.85 1.01 -4.99
N LEU A 49 2.67 1.36 -5.53
CA LEU A 49 1.54 0.45 -5.64
C LEU A 49 1.89 -0.76 -6.51
N GLY A 50 2.55 -0.55 -7.66
CA GLY A 50 3.02 -1.65 -8.51
C GLY A 50 4.00 -2.58 -7.78
N PHE A 51 4.96 -2.02 -7.05
CA PHE A 51 5.88 -2.81 -6.23
C PHE A 51 5.14 -3.64 -5.15
N VAL A 52 4.21 -3.02 -4.41
CA VAL A 52 3.43 -3.73 -3.38
C VAL A 52 2.59 -4.84 -3.99
N ALA A 53 1.96 -4.60 -5.14
CA ALA A 53 1.17 -5.61 -5.85
C ALA A 53 2.04 -6.79 -6.28
N ALA A 54 3.20 -6.55 -6.90
CA ALA A 54 4.13 -7.60 -7.33
C ALA A 54 4.62 -8.47 -6.16
N VAL A 55 4.81 -7.89 -4.97
CA VAL A 55 5.24 -8.63 -3.78
C VAL A 55 4.08 -9.38 -3.12
N ARG A 56 2.87 -8.81 -3.08
CA ARG A 56 1.77 -9.37 -2.27
C ARG A 56 0.83 -10.27 -3.04
N GLN A 57 0.54 -9.96 -4.30
CA GLN A 57 -0.43 -10.72 -5.08
C GLN A 57 0.13 -12.07 -5.53
N PRO A 58 -0.72 -13.11 -5.61
CA PRO A 58 -0.37 -14.33 -6.32
C PRO A 58 -0.03 -13.98 -7.76
N ASP A 59 1.03 -14.59 -8.30
CA ASP A 59 1.37 -14.57 -9.73
C ASP A 59 1.66 -13.18 -10.34
N ALA A 60 1.74 -12.12 -9.54
CA ALA A 60 2.04 -10.76 -10.00
C ALA A 60 3.54 -10.42 -10.05
N GLY A 61 4.40 -11.29 -9.51
CA GLY A 61 5.85 -11.14 -9.60
C GLY A 61 6.64 -11.98 -8.60
N ALA A 62 6.20 -12.04 -7.34
CA ALA A 62 6.90 -12.83 -6.33
C ALA A 62 6.63 -14.34 -6.48
N VAL A 63 7.71 -15.12 -6.56
CA VAL A 63 7.69 -16.59 -6.75
C VAL A 63 7.63 -17.39 -5.46
N SER A 64 7.75 -16.75 -4.31
CA SER A 64 7.67 -17.41 -2.99
C SER A 64 6.24 -17.79 -2.64
N ASP A 65 6.05 -18.54 -1.56
CA ASP A 65 4.71 -18.78 -1.02
C ASP A 65 4.12 -17.51 -0.37
N VAL A 66 2.82 -17.28 -0.54
CA VAL A 66 2.10 -16.11 -0.02
C VAL A 66 2.16 -16.05 1.51
N ARG A 67 2.00 -17.20 2.20
CA ARG A 67 2.07 -17.24 3.67
C ARG A 67 3.47 -16.93 4.16
N LEU A 68 4.50 -17.46 3.49
CA LEU A 68 5.89 -17.15 3.82
C LEU A 68 6.20 -15.65 3.72
N ARG A 69 5.73 -14.98 2.66
CA ARG A 69 5.88 -13.52 2.54
C ARG A 69 5.19 -12.76 3.66
N ASN A 70 3.98 -13.17 4.03
CA ASN A 70 3.26 -12.54 5.14
C ASN A 70 3.99 -12.73 6.48
N LEU A 71 4.58 -13.91 6.72
CA LEU A 71 5.42 -14.15 7.90
C LEU A 71 6.68 -13.28 7.89
N ALA A 72 7.33 -13.10 6.74
CA ALA A 72 8.49 -12.21 6.61
C ALA A 72 8.12 -10.76 6.94
N VAL A 73 6.97 -10.27 6.45
CA VAL A 73 6.44 -8.93 6.78
C VAL A 73 6.19 -8.82 8.29
N LEU A 74 5.48 -9.77 8.90
CA LEU A 74 5.18 -9.74 10.34
C LEU A 74 6.44 -9.77 11.21
N LYS A 75 7.40 -10.66 10.88
CA LYS A 75 8.67 -10.75 11.59
C LYS A 75 9.45 -9.45 11.51
N THR A 76 9.56 -8.88 10.30
CA THR A 76 10.29 -7.62 10.07
C THR A 76 9.66 -6.47 10.83
N SER A 77 8.33 -6.33 10.75
CA SER A 77 7.59 -5.30 11.50
C SER A 77 7.75 -5.45 13.00
N THR A 78 7.71 -6.69 13.52
CA THR A 78 7.87 -6.97 14.96
C THR A 78 9.26 -6.58 15.46
N VAL A 79 10.31 -6.99 14.75
CA VAL A 79 11.70 -6.67 15.11
C VAL A 79 11.95 -5.15 15.06
N ASN A 80 11.31 -4.45 14.13
CA ASN A 80 11.40 -2.99 14.01
C ASN A 80 10.43 -2.22 14.92
N GLY A 81 9.63 -2.91 15.75
CA GLY A 81 8.65 -2.25 16.62
C GLY A 81 7.56 -1.47 15.86
N CYS A 82 7.28 -1.83 14.61
CA CYS A 82 6.25 -1.19 13.78
C CYS A 82 4.86 -1.64 14.25
N ARG A 83 4.12 -0.71 14.88
CA ARG A 83 2.79 -0.95 15.50
C ARG A 83 1.63 -0.31 14.72
N TYR A 84 1.86 -0.02 13.44
CA TYR A 84 0.84 0.52 12.55
C TYR A 84 -0.18 -0.55 12.15
#